data_AF-A0A538A537-F1
#
_entry.id   AF-A0A538A537-F1
#
_cell.length_a   1.000
_cell.length_b   1.000
_cell.length_c   1.000
_cell.angle_alpha   90.00
_cell.angle_beta   90.00
_cell.angle_gamma   90.00
#
_symmetry.space_group_name_H-M   'P 1'
#
loop_
_entity.id
_entity.type
_entity.pdbx_description
1 polymer ?
#
loop_
_entity_poly.entity_id
_entity_poly.type
_entity_poly.pdbx_seq_one_letter_code
_entity_poly.pdbx_strand_id
1 'polypeptide(L)'
;MEETFPDVSSMSDQELKELIDQLTDEEREVSYRRRLLHGKIDILRAELVNRLRAKREAGDALITGEDVQQLTDILAGRVSQPEKES
;
A
#
# COMPACT_ATOMS: atom_id res chain seq x y z
N MET A 1 6.06 13.46 -15.07
CA MET A 1 5.81 14.91 -15.17
C MET A 1 6.90 15.57 -14.38
N GLU A 2 7.63 16.48 -15.00
CA GLU A 2 8.73 17.21 -14.36
C GLU A 2 8.10 18.11 -13.29
N GLU A 3 8.38 17.83 -12.02
CA GLU A 3 7.86 18.58 -10.89
C GLU A 3 8.73 19.83 -10.72
N THR A 4 8.56 20.78 -11.64
CA THR A 4 9.23 22.07 -11.55
C THR A 4 8.62 22.81 -10.36
N PHE A 5 9.37 22.92 -9.28
CA PHE A 5 8.95 23.72 -8.13
C PHE A 5 8.60 25.15 -8.60
N PRO A 6 7.41 25.67 -8.25
CA PRO A 6 7.05 27.03 -8.59
C PRO A 6 8.05 28.01 -7.99
N ASP A 7 8.33 29.10 -8.70
CA ASP A 7 9.16 30.18 -8.17
C ASP A 7 8.38 30.96 -7.09
N VAL A 8 8.40 30.41 -5.88
CA VAL A 8 7.73 30.98 -4.70
C VAL A 8 8.24 32.38 -4.34
N SER A 9 9.41 32.77 -4.84
CA SER A 9 10.01 34.08 -4.52
C SER A 9 9.38 35.25 -5.27
N SER A 10 8.69 34.97 -6.38
CA SER A 10 7.97 35.97 -7.18
C SER A 10 6.46 36.01 -6.92
N MET A 11 5.94 35.12 -6.07
CA MET A 11 4.52 35.06 -5.71
C MET A 11 4.15 36.07 -4.62
N SER A 12 2.94 36.62 -4.70
CA SER A 12 2.33 37.38 -3.62
C SER A 12 1.86 36.47 -2.47
N ASP A 13 1.64 37.05 -1.29
CA ASP A 13 1.10 36.33 -0.13
C ASP A 13 -0.24 35.63 -0.42
N GLN A 14 -1.08 36.23 -1.27
CA GLN A 14 -2.36 35.67 -1.67
C GLN A 14 -2.18 34.43 -2.55
N GLU A 15 -1.31 34.51 -3.56
CA GLU A 15 -0.99 33.38 -4.44
C GLU A 15 -0.33 32.24 -3.66
N LEU A 16 0.55 32.56 -2.71
CA LEU A 16 1.16 31.56 -1.82
C LEU A 16 0.10 30.84 -0.98
N LYS A 17 -0.87 31.57 -0.43
CA LYS A 17 -1.95 30.99 0.36
C LYS A 17 -2.83 30.06 -0.48
N GLU A 18 -3.20 30.48 -1.68
CA GLU A 18 -3.98 29.66 -2.61
C GLU A 18 -3.22 28.39 -3.02
N LEU A 19 -1.93 28.49 -3.31
CA LEU A 19 -1.10 27.34 -3.64
C LEU A 19 -0.97 26.36 -2.46
N ILE A 20 -0.80 26.86 -1.24
CA ILE A 20 -0.77 26.03 -0.03
C ILE A 20 -2.10 25.29 0.13
N ASP A 21 -3.22 25.99 -0.01
CA ASP A 21 -4.55 25.39 0.14
C ASP A 21 -4.76 24.29 -0.92
N GLN A 22 -4.40 24.55 -2.18
CA GLN A 22 -4.49 23.57 -3.27
C GLN A 22 -3.63 22.33 -2.98
N LEU A 23 -2.35 22.50 -2.68
CA LEU A 23 -1.43 21.38 -2.43
C LEU A 23 -1.84 20.59 -1.17
N THR A 24 -2.41 21.27 -0.18
CA THR A 24 -2.92 20.61 1.03
C THR A 24 -4.12 19.73 0.70
N ASP A 25 -5.03 20.18 -0.17
CA ASP A 25 -6.17 19.39 -0.58
C ASP A 25 -5.78 18.20 -1.47
N GLU A 26 -4.82 18.39 -2.37
CA GLU A 26 -4.22 17.30 -3.14
C GLU A 26 -3.55 16.25 -2.24
N GLU A 27 -2.76 16.68 -1.24
CA GLU A 27 -2.17 15.80 -0.24
C GLU A 27 -3.25 15.01 0.51
N ARG A 28 -4.31 15.68 0.96
CA ARG A 28 -5.40 15.03 1.71
C ARG A 28 -6.06 13.94 0.89
N GLU A 29 -6.28 14.17 -0.40
CA GLU A 29 -6.87 13.17 -1.29
C GLU A 29 -5.97 11.95 -1.45
N VAL A 30 -4.67 12.17 -1.69
CA VAL A 30 -3.67 11.10 -1.78
C VAL A 30 -3.61 10.30 -0.48
N SER A 31 -3.57 11.01 0.66
CA SER A 31 -3.55 10.42 2.00
C SER A 31 -4.83 9.61 2.28
N TYR A 32 -5.99 10.07 1.82
CA TYR A 32 -7.25 9.32 1.95
C TYR A 32 -7.22 8.03 1.14
N ARG A 33 -6.82 8.09 -0.14
CA ARG A 33 -6.68 6.91 -1.00
C ARG A 33 -5.68 5.91 -0.43
N ARG A 34 -4.54 6.40 0.09
CA ARG A 34 -3.53 5.59 0.78
C ARG A 34 -4.15 4.85 1.95
N ARG A 35 -4.84 5.53 2.87
CA ARG A 35 -5.48 4.89 4.04
C ARG A 35 -6.50 3.82 3.63
N LEU A 36 -7.32 4.09 2.61
CA LEU A 36 -8.31 3.14 2.13
C LEU A 36 -7.65 1.86 1.57
N LEU A 37 -6.60 2.01 0.79
CA LEU A 37 -5.84 0.88 0.24
C LEU A 37 -5.18 0.07 1.35
N HIS A 38 -4.51 0.74 2.30
CA HIS A 38 -3.91 0.07 3.45
C HIS A 38 -4.95 -0.70 4.26
N GLY A 39 -6.12 -0.13 4.53
CA GLY A 39 -7.21 -0.82 5.24
C GLY A 39 -7.68 -2.09 4.51
N LYS A 40 -7.84 -2.03 3.18
CA LYS A 40 -8.18 -3.22 2.37
C LYS A 40 -7.09 -4.29 2.44
N ILE A 41 -5.83 -3.88 2.32
CA ILE A 41 -4.68 -4.78 2.42
C ILE A 41 -4.65 -5.46 3.80
N ASP A 42 -4.90 -4.72 4.87
CA ASP A 42 -4.86 -5.25 6.23
C ASP A 42 -5.99 -6.26 6.49
N ILE A 43 -7.19 -6.03 5.95
CA ILE A 43 -8.29 -7.01 5.99
C ILE A 43 -7.89 -8.31 5.28
N LEU A 44 -7.33 -8.21 4.07
CA LEU A 44 -6.90 -9.39 3.30
C LEU A 44 -5.77 -10.14 4.00
N ARG A 45 -4.82 -9.43 4.61
CA ARG A 45 -3.75 -10.01 5.42
C ARG A 45 -4.29 -10.79 6.61
N ALA A 46 -5.25 -10.21 7.34
CA ALA A 46 -5.88 -10.85 8.48
C ALA A 46 -6.59 -12.16 8.07
N GLU A 47 -7.33 -12.13 6.96
CA GLU A 47 -7.99 -13.32 6.41
C GLU A 47 -6.99 -14.40 5.98
N LEU A 48 -5.90 -14.04 5.32
CA LEU A 48 -4.86 -14.99 4.93
C LEU A 48 -4.25 -15.68 6.17
N VAL A 49 -3.92 -14.91 7.20
CA VAL A 49 -3.39 -15.45 8.47
C VAL A 49 -4.41 -16.38 9.13
N ASN A 50 -5.70 -16.02 9.15
CA ASN A 50 -6.76 -16.86 9.69
C ASN A 50 -6.86 -18.20 8.95
N ARG A 51 -6.81 -18.18 7.62
CA ARG A 51 -6.82 -19.41 6.81
C ARG A 51 -5.62 -20.31 7.09
N LEU A 52 -4.43 -19.74 7.22
CA LEU A 52 -3.22 -20.50 7.55
C LEU A 52 -3.30 -21.14 8.94
N ARG A 53 -3.85 -20.41 9.93
CA ARG A 53 -4.12 -20.97 11.26
C ARG A 53 -5.13 -22.12 11.21
N ALA A 54 -6.24 -21.94 10.50
CA ALA A 54 -7.26 -22.97 10.35
C ALA A 54 -6.70 -24.25 9.68
N LYS A 55 -5.86 -24.13 8.66
CA LYS A 55 -5.16 -25.28 8.06
C LYS A 55 -4.28 -26.03 9.06
N ARG A 56 -3.52 -25.29 9.87
CA ARG A 56 -2.69 -25.87 10.95
C ARG A 56 -3.53 -26.61 11.99
N GLU A 57 -4.69 -26.08 12.37
CA GLU A 57 -5.60 -26.71 13.33
C GLU A 57 -6.28 -27.96 12.76
N ALA A 58 -6.53 -28.00 11.45
CA ALA A 58 -7.07 -29.16 10.75
C ALA A 58 -6.08 -30.34 10.60
N GLY A 59 -4.86 -30.21 11.12
CA GLY A 59 -3.83 -31.26 11.06
C GLY A 59 -3.11 -31.38 9.72
N ASP A 60 -3.37 -30.45 8.80
CA ASP A 60 -2.61 -30.34 7.56
C ASP A 60 -1.21 -29.81 7.90
N ALA A 61 -0.17 -30.44 7.34
CA ALA A 61 1.18 -30.35 7.85
C ALA A 61 1.65 -28.88 7.98
N LEU A 62 2.17 -28.58 9.18
CA LEU A 62 2.97 -27.41 9.59
C LEU A 62 3.13 -26.32 8.53
N ILE A 63 2.71 -25.09 8.87
CA ILE A 63 3.16 -23.85 8.21
C ILE A 63 4.64 -24.03 7.88
N THR A 64 4.93 -24.21 6.60
CA THR A 64 6.28 -24.51 6.14
C THR A 64 7.09 -23.21 6.16
N GLY A 65 8.41 -23.31 6.15
CA GLY A 65 9.25 -22.12 5.95
C GLY A 65 8.91 -21.40 4.64
N GLU A 66 8.40 -22.14 3.65
CA GLU A 66 7.92 -21.63 2.38
C GLU A 66 6.65 -20.78 2.53
N ASP A 67 5.67 -21.19 3.36
CA ASP A 67 4.47 -20.37 3.63
C ASP A 67 4.82 -19.03 4.30
N VAL A 68 5.79 -19.03 5.22
CA VAL A 68 6.27 -17.81 5.89
C VAL A 68 7.06 -16.93 4.93
N GLN A 69 7.85 -17.54 4.04
CA GLN A 69 8.60 -16.83 3.02
C GLN A 69 7.65 -16.22 1.98
N GLN A 70 6.64 -16.95 1.51
CA GLN A 70 5.58 -16.46 0.63
C GLN A 70 4.83 -15.29 1.27
N LEU A 71 4.46 -15.40 2.55
CA LEU A 71 3.88 -14.31 3.31
C LEU A 71 4.82 -13.11 3.35
N THR A 72 6.10 -13.32 3.63
CA THR A 72 7.11 -12.25 3.69
C THR A 72 7.28 -11.56 2.34
N ASP A 73 7.21 -12.31 1.24
CA ASP A 73 7.33 -11.78 -0.12
C ASP A 73 6.05 -11.09 -0.60
N ILE A 74 4.88 -11.58 -0.19
CA ILE A 74 3.59 -10.87 -0.33
C ILE A 74 3.64 -9.55 0.45
N LEU A 75 4.12 -9.58 1.69
CA LEU A 75 4.22 -8.40 2.57
C LEU A 75 5.26 -7.39 2.07
N ALA A 76 6.33 -7.85 1.43
CA ALA A 76 7.36 -7.02 0.84
C ALA A 76 7.05 -6.57 -0.61
N GLY A 77 5.93 -7.00 -1.19
CA GLY A 77 5.52 -6.65 -2.56
C GLY A 77 6.38 -7.29 -3.65
N ARG A 78 7.03 -8.43 -3.36
CA ARG A 78 7.98 -9.12 -4.26
C ARG A 78 7.37 -10.25 -5.10
N VAL A 79 6.05 -10.44 -5.07
CA VAL A 79 5.41 -11.54 -5.79
C VAL A 79 5.32 -11.22 -7.29
N SER A 80 6.28 -11.72 -8.06
CA SER A 80 6.17 -11.86 -9.50
C SER A 80 5.01 -12.81 -9.82
N GLN A 81 4.16 -12.43 -10.78
CA GLN A 81 3.03 -13.22 -11.24
C GLN A 81 3.47 -14.67 -11.54
N PRO A 82 2.72 -15.71 -11.14
CA PRO A 82 3.00 -17.05 -11.65
C PRO A 82 2.70 -17.01 -13.15
N GLU A 83 3.74 -17.25 -13.95
CA GLU A 83 3.59 -17.48 -15.38
C GLU A 83 2.56 -18.61 -15.55
N LYS A 84 1.47 -18.30 -16.26
CA LYS A 84 0.53 -19.33 -16.71
C LYS A 84 1.27 -20.17 -17.75
N GLU A 85 1.79 -21.31 -17.35
CA GLU A 85 2.26 -22.35 -18.27
C GLU A 85 1.10 -22.74 -19.21
N SER A 86 1.41 -22.70 -20.51
CA SER A 86 0.54 -23.09 -21.63
C SER A 86 0.51 -24.60 -21.84
#